data_AF-A0A1F9NCN2-F1
#
_entry.id   AF-A0A1F9NCN2-F1
#
_cell.length_a   1.000
_cell.length_b   1.000
_cell.length_c   1.000
_cell.angle_alpha   90.00
_cell.angle_beta   90.00
_cell.angle_gamma   90.00
#
_symmetry.space_group_name_H-M   'P 1'
#
loop_
_entity.id
_entity.type
_entity.pdbx_description
1 polymer ?
#
loop_
_entity_poly.entity_id
_entity_poly.type
_entity_poly.pdbx_seq_one_letter_code
_entity_poly.pdbx_strand_id
1 'polypeptide(L)'
;MAGDFSARLKFGHTRIGGSFIYRDLAFLLLNTPSLSPFVDLPDNVDAKPELAGALFADHNFESIGLTAGVSGGVRMPATAETTTTGLGGGMLLIIDDTTSFTPMPNGETVKPVVEAKATALIHISGMVGGAVELLWAHDPNRSRLTQDSSGIPQYKLTTRNGLGFNILLRGRF
;
A
#
# COMPACT_ATOMS: atom_id res chain seq x y z
N MET A 1 -6.37 3.67 -17.15
CA MET A 1 -7.62 4.16 -16.50
C MET A 1 -7.53 4.09 -14.97
N ALA A 2 -8.35 4.81 -14.21
CA ALA A 2 -8.39 4.70 -12.76
C ALA A 2 -9.84 4.77 -12.24
N GLY A 3 -10.12 4.04 -11.15
CA GLY A 3 -11.43 3.98 -10.52
C GLY A 3 -11.31 3.73 -9.02
N ASP A 4 -12.23 4.30 -8.26
CA ASP A 4 -12.34 4.11 -6.81
C ASP A 4 -13.82 3.91 -6.47
N PHE A 5 -14.08 2.94 -5.60
CA PHE A 5 -15.38 2.67 -5.02
C PHE A 5 -15.24 2.62 -3.51
N SER A 6 -16.03 3.42 -2.79
CA SER A 6 -16.10 3.37 -1.34
C SER A 6 -17.53 3.31 -0.84
N ALA A 7 -17.76 2.51 0.20
CA ALA A 7 -19.06 2.34 0.83
C ALA A 7 -18.92 2.36 2.34
N ARG A 8 -19.90 2.99 3.01
CA ARG A 8 -19.94 3.09 4.47
C ARG A 8 -21.37 2.95 4.97
N LEU A 9 -21.54 2.16 6.02
CA LEU A 9 -22.79 1.98 6.73
C LEU A 9 -22.59 2.32 8.21
N LYS A 10 -23.58 2.97 8.80
CA LYS A 10 -23.64 3.26 10.23
C LYS A 10 -24.93 2.67 10.79
N PHE A 11 -24.81 1.85 11.82
CA PHE A 11 -25.92 1.26 12.54
C PHE A 11 -25.74 1.55 14.03
N GLY A 12 -26.53 2.50 14.55
CA GLY A 12 -26.37 3.00 15.91
C GLY A 12 -24.97 3.56 16.16
N HIS A 13 -24.26 2.93 17.10
CA HIS A 13 -22.88 3.29 17.47
C HIS A 13 -21.80 2.56 16.68
N THR A 14 -22.18 1.64 15.79
CA THR A 14 -21.23 0.91 14.94
C THR A 14 -21.17 1.53 13.55
N ARG A 15 -19.96 1.67 13.01
CA ARG A 15 -19.71 1.98 11.61
C ARG A 15 -18.92 0.85 10.98
N ILE A 16 -19.29 0.47 9.78
CA ILE A 16 -18.55 -0.47 8.94
C ILE A 16 -18.42 0.12 7.55
N GLY A 17 -17.37 -0.24 6.84
CA GLY A 17 -17.22 0.18 5.46
C GLY A 17 -15.99 -0.39 4.81
N GLY A 18 -15.76 0.06 3.58
CA GLY A 18 -14.62 -0.36 2.81
C GLY A 18 -14.44 0.47 1.56
N SER A 19 -13.30 0.26 0.92
CA SER A 19 -12.93 0.87 -0.36
C SER A 19 -12.24 -0.14 -1.25
N PHE A 20 -12.36 0.06 -2.55
CA PHE A 20 -11.67 -0.69 -3.59
C PHE A 20 -11.18 0.28 -4.65
N ILE A 21 -9.89 0.21 -4.96
CA ILE A 21 -9.18 1.09 -5.87
C ILE A 21 -8.58 0.25 -6.99
N TYR A 22 -8.76 0.72 -8.22
CA TYR A 22 -8.14 0.21 -9.44
C TYR A 22 -7.37 1.33 -10.10
N ARG A 23 -6.07 1.13 -10.36
CA ARG A 23 -5.24 2.12 -11.07
C ARG A 23 -4.36 1.45 -12.10
N ASP A 24 -4.55 1.83 -13.34
CA ASP A 24 -3.71 1.39 -14.44
C ASP A 24 -2.34 2.06 -14.42
N LEU A 25 -1.32 1.39 -14.97
CA LEU A 25 0.06 1.82 -14.89
C LEU A 25 0.31 3.11 -15.67
N ALA A 26 -0.31 3.26 -16.84
CA ALA A 26 -0.25 4.49 -17.62
C ALA A 26 -0.79 5.70 -16.83
N PHE A 27 -1.75 5.49 -15.91
CA PHE A 27 -2.29 6.53 -15.04
C PHE A 27 -1.34 6.86 -13.87
N LEU A 28 -0.62 5.86 -13.35
CA LEU A 28 0.43 6.08 -12.34
C LEU A 28 1.61 6.90 -12.91
N LEU A 29 2.01 6.63 -14.14
CA LEU A 29 3.14 7.30 -14.81
C LEU A 29 2.79 8.70 -15.35
N LEU A 30 1.52 9.00 -15.62
CA LEU A 30 1.06 10.31 -16.10
C LEU A 30 1.36 11.45 -15.12
N ASN A 31 1.45 11.15 -13.82
CA ASN A 31 1.73 12.13 -12.76
C ASN A 31 3.24 12.32 -12.47
N THR A 32 4.14 11.72 -13.26
CA THR A 32 5.59 11.82 -13.04
C THR A 32 6.35 12.40 -14.24
N PRO A 33 7.25 13.39 -14.02
CA PRO A 33 8.04 14.01 -15.08
C PRO A 33 9.32 13.20 -15.44
N SER A 34 9.32 11.88 -15.25
CA SER A 34 10.53 11.03 -15.32
C SER A 34 10.60 10.08 -16.52
N LEU A 35 9.50 9.84 -17.24
CA LEU A 35 9.54 9.51 -18.67
C LEU A 35 9.21 10.79 -19.44
N SER A 36 9.82 10.99 -20.61
CA SER A 36 9.45 12.10 -21.50
C SER A 36 7.93 12.19 -21.58
N PRO A 37 7.31 13.34 -21.26
CA PRO A 37 5.86 13.45 -21.30
C PRO A 37 5.39 13.08 -22.70
N PHE A 38 4.26 12.38 -22.80
CA PHE A 38 3.58 11.99 -24.05
C PHE A 38 4.12 10.79 -24.86
N VAL A 39 4.97 9.93 -24.28
CA VAL A 39 5.32 8.64 -24.92
C VAL A 39 4.60 7.50 -24.19
N ASP A 40 3.81 6.73 -24.94
CA ASP A 40 3.12 5.54 -24.44
C ASP A 40 4.15 4.48 -24.01
N LEU A 41 3.75 3.55 -23.13
CA LEU A 41 4.59 2.38 -22.84
C LEU A 41 4.90 1.67 -24.16
N PRO A 42 6.16 1.34 -24.48
CA PRO A 42 6.47 0.68 -25.73
C PRO A 42 5.76 -0.69 -25.78
N ASP A 43 5.27 -1.09 -26.97
CA ASP A 43 4.38 -2.26 -27.19
C ASP A 43 4.92 -3.60 -26.64
N ASN A 44 6.19 -3.65 -26.26
CA ASN A 44 6.90 -4.80 -25.71
C ASN A 44 6.94 -4.83 -24.16
N VAL A 45 6.07 -4.07 -23.49
CA VAL A 45 5.95 -4.05 -22.03
C VAL A 45 4.57 -4.53 -21.59
N ASP A 46 4.51 -5.65 -20.87
CA ASP A 46 3.29 -6.14 -20.23
C ASP A 46 3.09 -5.41 -18.89
N ALA A 47 2.10 -4.53 -18.83
CA ALA A 47 1.79 -3.71 -17.66
C ALA A 47 0.58 -4.27 -16.92
N LYS A 48 0.74 -4.53 -15.61
CA LYS A 48 -0.36 -4.95 -14.73
C LYS A 48 -0.83 -3.79 -13.86
N PRO A 49 -2.16 -3.60 -13.72
CA PRO A 49 -2.71 -2.52 -12.92
C PRO A 49 -2.50 -2.75 -11.42
N GLU A 50 -2.51 -1.67 -10.65
CA GLU A 50 -2.61 -1.72 -9.21
C GLU A 50 -4.05 -1.98 -8.77
N LEU A 51 -4.20 -2.89 -7.81
CA LEU A 51 -5.47 -3.19 -7.14
C LEU A 51 -5.29 -3.02 -5.64
N ALA A 52 -6.15 -2.25 -4.99
CA ALA A 52 -6.15 -2.14 -3.54
C ALA A 52 -7.56 -2.26 -2.98
N GLY A 53 -7.71 -2.93 -1.85
CA GLY A 53 -8.98 -3.04 -1.14
C GLY A 53 -8.76 -2.90 0.35
N ALA A 54 -9.66 -2.21 1.04
CA ALA A 54 -9.61 -2.05 2.49
C ALA A 54 -11.00 -2.15 3.10
N LEU A 55 -11.07 -2.69 4.30
CA LEU A 55 -12.27 -2.75 5.14
C LEU A 55 -11.98 -2.10 6.49
N PHE A 56 -13.00 -1.51 7.10
CA PHE A 56 -12.91 -0.99 8.44
C PHE A 56 -14.21 -1.21 9.21
N ALA A 57 -14.07 -1.29 10.53
CA ALA A 57 -15.17 -1.30 11.47
C ALA A 57 -14.78 -0.54 12.73
N ASP A 58 -15.66 0.30 13.24
CA ASP A 58 -15.48 0.97 14.52
C ASP A 58 -16.78 1.03 15.32
N HIS A 59 -16.66 1.04 16.63
CA HIS A 59 -17.78 1.08 17.56
C HIS A 59 -17.54 2.13 18.64
N ASN A 60 -18.56 2.93 18.91
CA ASN A 60 -18.58 3.91 19.98
C ASN A 60 -19.25 3.33 21.24
N PHE A 61 -18.47 3.17 22.29
CA PHE A 61 -18.90 2.84 23.63
C PHE A 61 -19.20 4.13 24.41
N GLU A 62 -20.41 4.65 24.24
CA GLU A 62 -20.81 5.96 24.82
C GLU A 62 -20.67 6.02 26.34
N SER A 63 -20.95 4.91 27.04
CA SER A 63 -20.89 4.84 28.51
C SER A 63 -19.50 5.13 29.09
N ILE A 64 -18.45 4.89 28.30
CA ILE A 64 -17.05 5.09 28.70
C ILE A 64 -16.34 6.12 27.80
N GLY A 65 -17.07 6.78 26.89
CA GLY A 65 -16.51 7.78 25.99
C GLY A 65 -15.40 7.24 25.08
N LEU A 66 -15.45 5.96 24.69
CA LEU A 66 -14.42 5.31 23.88
C LEU A 66 -14.98 4.97 22.49
N THR A 67 -14.28 5.34 21.43
CA THR A 67 -14.51 4.75 20.09
C THR A 67 -13.32 3.89 19.71
N ALA A 68 -13.53 2.59 19.57
CA ALA A 68 -12.50 1.65 19.14
C ALA A 68 -12.80 1.16 17.73
N GLY A 69 -11.77 1.02 16.91
CA GLY A 69 -11.91 0.59 15.54
C GLY A 69 -10.71 -0.17 15.03
N VAL A 70 -10.95 -0.97 14.00
CA VAL A 70 -9.95 -1.72 13.27
C VAL A 70 -10.18 -1.55 11.78
N SER A 71 -9.09 -1.58 11.03
CA SER A 71 -9.11 -1.55 9.58
C SER A 71 -8.01 -2.46 9.05
N GLY A 72 -8.23 -3.03 7.89
CA GLY A 72 -7.25 -3.86 7.21
C GLY A 72 -7.40 -3.73 5.71
N GLY A 73 -6.29 -3.82 5.01
CA GLY A 73 -6.25 -3.67 3.57
C GLY A 73 -5.22 -4.59 2.92
N VAL A 74 -5.47 -4.87 1.66
CA VAL A 74 -4.57 -5.61 0.79
C VAL A 74 -4.33 -4.78 -0.46
N ARG A 75 -3.07 -4.64 -0.86
CA ARG A 75 -2.66 -3.94 -2.07
C ARG A 75 -1.80 -4.86 -2.93
N MET A 76 -2.17 -5.00 -4.20
CA MET A 76 -1.33 -5.56 -5.25
C MET A 76 -0.71 -4.41 -6.04
N PRO A 77 0.61 -4.17 -5.94
CA PRO A 77 1.28 -3.10 -6.65
C PRO A 77 1.23 -3.30 -8.18
N ALA A 78 1.29 -2.20 -8.93
CA ALA A 78 1.43 -2.25 -10.38
C ALA A 78 2.82 -2.73 -10.80
N THR A 79 2.89 -3.46 -11.92
CA THR A 79 4.14 -4.01 -12.46
C THR A 79 4.28 -3.71 -13.93
N ALA A 80 5.51 -3.47 -14.38
CA ALA A 80 5.87 -3.47 -15.80
C ALA A 80 6.89 -4.58 -16.07
N GLU A 81 6.59 -5.48 -16.99
CA GLU A 81 7.50 -6.53 -17.45
C GLU A 81 7.94 -6.23 -18.89
N THR A 82 9.24 -6.05 -19.15
CA THR A 82 9.74 -5.91 -20.52
C THR A 82 10.04 -7.29 -21.12
N THR A 83 9.42 -7.61 -22.25
CA THR A 83 9.63 -8.88 -22.97
C THR A 83 10.74 -8.68 -24.01
N THR A 84 12.00 -8.60 -23.58
CA THR A 84 13.15 -8.63 -24.50
C THR A 84 13.58 -10.07 -24.75
N THR A 85 13.25 -10.62 -25.93
CA THR A 85 13.76 -11.89 -26.46
C THR A 85 15.20 -11.77 -26.95
N GLY A 86 16.11 -11.33 -26.08
CA GLY A 86 17.55 -11.18 -26.35
C GLY A 86 18.41 -11.31 -25.09
N LEU A 87 19.74 -11.29 -25.25
CA LEU A 87 20.77 -11.57 -24.23
C LEU A 87 20.82 -10.60 -23.01
N GLY A 88 19.77 -9.80 -22.77
CA GLY A 88 19.62 -8.89 -21.65
C GLY A 88 18.27 -9.11 -20.97
N GLY A 89 18.10 -10.30 -20.37
CA GLY A 89 16.83 -10.86 -19.89
C GLY A 89 15.85 -9.88 -19.26
N GLY A 90 14.56 -10.05 -19.60
CA GLY A 90 13.45 -9.21 -19.16
C GLY A 90 13.51 -8.89 -17.67
N MET A 91 13.48 -7.60 -17.36
CA MET A 91 13.49 -7.10 -15.98
C MET A 91 12.06 -6.70 -15.62
N LEU A 92 11.48 -7.39 -14.63
CA LEU A 92 10.21 -7.01 -14.03
C LEU A 92 10.47 -5.87 -13.03
N LEU A 93 9.80 -4.74 -13.22
CA LEU A 93 9.91 -3.57 -12.35
C LEU A 93 8.62 -3.43 -11.53
N ILE A 94 8.75 -3.46 -10.21
CA ILE A 94 7.68 -3.00 -9.31
C ILE A 94 7.77 -1.48 -9.23
N ILE A 95 6.64 -0.83 -9.45
CA ILE A 95 6.50 0.62 -9.29
C ILE A 95 5.72 0.84 -7.99
N ASP A 96 6.48 1.07 -6.91
CA ASP A 96 5.92 1.31 -5.56
C ASP A 96 5.52 2.78 -5.35
N ASP A 97 6.28 3.73 -5.92
CA ASP A 97 6.08 5.17 -5.84
C ASP A 97 6.84 5.87 -6.98
N THR A 98 6.47 7.13 -7.25
CA THR A 98 6.97 8.08 -8.27
C THR A 98 8.50 8.20 -8.44
N THR A 99 9.28 7.72 -7.46
CA THR A 99 10.76 7.80 -7.44
C THR A 99 11.45 6.49 -7.06
N SER A 100 10.71 5.42 -6.75
CA SER A 100 11.29 4.15 -6.33
C SER A 100 10.89 3.03 -7.29
N PHE A 101 11.85 2.63 -8.11
CA PHE A 101 11.78 1.45 -8.95
C PHE A 101 12.51 0.31 -8.24
N THR A 102 11.77 -0.75 -7.90
CA THR A 102 12.35 -1.94 -7.28
C THR A 102 12.44 -3.02 -8.35
N PRO A 103 13.61 -3.25 -8.97
CA PRO A 103 13.77 -4.33 -9.93
C PRO A 103 13.60 -5.67 -9.21
N MET A 104 12.67 -6.49 -9.69
CA MET A 104 12.49 -7.85 -9.22
C MET A 104 13.50 -8.77 -9.91
N PRO A 105 13.97 -9.81 -9.20
CA PRO A 105 14.74 -10.88 -9.81
C PRO A 105 13.90 -11.57 -10.90
N ASN A 106 14.56 -11.98 -11.98
CA ASN A 106 13.93 -12.59 -13.14
C ASN A 106 13.10 -13.83 -12.74
N GLY A 107 11.81 -13.86 -13.07
CA GLY A 107 10.89 -14.99 -12.80
C GLY A 107 10.12 -14.97 -11.47
N GLU A 108 10.20 -13.92 -10.65
CA GLU A 108 9.39 -13.80 -9.41
C GLU A 108 8.09 -13.00 -9.61
N THR A 109 6.98 -13.54 -9.11
CA THR A 109 5.66 -12.90 -9.15
C THR A 109 5.49 -11.94 -7.96
N VAL A 110 4.94 -10.76 -8.22
CA VAL A 110 4.54 -9.80 -7.17
C VAL A 110 3.55 -10.41 -6.20
N LYS A 111 3.82 -10.20 -4.91
CA LYS A 111 2.98 -10.67 -3.81
C LYS A 111 2.11 -9.53 -3.27
N PRO A 112 0.95 -9.84 -2.67
CA PRO A 112 0.13 -8.81 -2.04
C PRO A 112 0.82 -8.21 -0.79
N VAL A 113 0.72 -6.89 -0.63
CA VAL A 113 1.07 -6.15 0.58
C VAL A 113 -0.16 -6.12 1.48
N VAL A 114 0.01 -6.44 2.76
CA VAL A 114 -1.09 -6.50 3.73
C VAL A 114 -0.86 -5.48 4.82
N GLU A 115 -1.90 -4.74 5.17
CA GLU A 115 -1.87 -3.71 6.19
C GLU A 115 -3.01 -3.91 7.19
N ALA A 116 -2.74 -3.65 8.46
CA ALA A 116 -3.72 -3.63 9.52
C ALA A 116 -3.50 -2.40 10.39
N LYS A 117 -4.59 -1.80 10.86
CA LYS A 117 -4.55 -0.67 11.77
C LYS A 117 -5.64 -0.80 12.83
N ALA A 118 -5.28 -0.57 14.08
CA ALA A 118 -6.21 -0.43 15.19
C ALA A 118 -6.18 1.01 15.70
N THR A 119 -7.34 1.54 16.05
CA THR A 119 -7.50 2.92 16.52
C THR A 119 -8.39 2.96 17.76
N ALA A 120 -8.02 3.77 18.74
CA ALA A 120 -8.83 4.03 19.92
C ALA A 120 -8.89 5.53 20.19
N LEU A 121 -10.10 6.09 20.20
CA LEU A 121 -10.37 7.49 20.52
C LEU A 121 -11.04 7.53 21.90
N ILE A 122 -10.41 8.21 22.86
CA ILE A 122 -10.86 8.28 24.24
C ILE A 122 -11.24 9.72 24.56
N HIS A 123 -12.45 9.92 25.07
CA HIS A 123 -12.89 11.17 25.66
C HIS A 123 -12.58 11.12 27.16
N ILE A 124 -11.52 11.81 27.58
CA ILE A 124 -11.04 11.79 28.98
C ILE A 124 -11.86 12.77 29.83
N SER A 125 -12.23 13.91 29.24
CA SER A 125 -13.04 14.96 29.86
C SER A 125 -13.81 15.71 28.78
N GLY A 126 -14.83 16.49 29.14
CA GLY A 126 -15.52 17.40 28.21
C GLY A 126 -14.59 18.35 27.45
N MET A 127 -13.37 18.58 27.95
CA MET A 127 -12.36 19.47 27.36
C MET A 127 -11.15 18.73 26.76
N VAL A 128 -10.97 17.43 27.01
CA VAL A 128 -9.74 16.70 26.62
C VAL A 128 -10.10 15.35 25.99
N GLY A 129 -9.57 15.12 24.79
CA GLY A 129 -9.63 13.83 24.10
C GLY A 129 -8.24 13.32 23.75
N GLY A 130 -8.09 12.01 23.66
CA GLY A 130 -6.91 11.32 23.17
C GLY A 130 -7.25 10.39 22.03
N ALA A 131 -6.29 10.13 21.16
CA ALA A 131 -6.34 9.12 20.12
C ALA A 131 -5.05 8.29 20.16
N VAL A 132 -5.20 6.98 20.03
CA VAL A 132 -4.10 6.03 19.90
C VAL A 132 -4.30 5.26 18.60
N GLU A 133 -3.24 5.13 17.82
CA GLU A 133 -3.24 4.34 16.60
C GLU A 133 -2.07 3.35 16.61
N LEU A 134 -2.36 2.12 16.22
CA LEU A 134 -1.39 1.05 16.01
C LEU A 134 -1.48 0.61 14.57
N LEU A 135 -0.34 0.55 13.89
CA LEU A 135 -0.24 0.16 12.48
C LEU A 135 0.69 -1.04 12.35
N TRP A 136 0.28 -2.00 11.53
CA TRP A 136 1.10 -3.12 11.11
C TRP A 136 1.05 -3.22 9.59
N ALA A 137 2.22 -3.39 8.97
CA ALA A 137 2.33 -3.58 7.53
C ALA A 137 3.29 -4.74 7.24
N HIS A 138 2.87 -5.60 6.32
CA HIS A 138 3.65 -6.71 5.80
C HIS A 138 3.86 -6.51 4.30
N ASP A 139 5.11 -6.22 3.94
CA ASP A 139 5.53 -6.02 2.56
C ASP A 139 6.58 -7.07 2.16
N PRO A 140 6.21 -8.09 1.37
CA PRO A 140 7.11 -9.12 0.88
C PRO A 140 7.86 -8.77 -0.42
N ASN A 141 7.64 -7.58 -1.00
CA ASN A 141 8.08 -7.26 -2.36
C ASN A 141 9.38 -6.48 -2.47
N ARG A 142 10.01 -6.13 -1.35
CA ARG A 142 11.20 -5.28 -1.36
C ARG A 142 12.41 -6.07 -1.84
N SER A 143 13.01 -5.70 -2.96
CA SER A 143 14.25 -6.32 -3.42
C SER A 143 15.47 -5.63 -2.79
N ARG A 144 16.43 -6.44 -2.33
CA ARG A 144 17.73 -5.96 -1.86
C ARG A 144 18.81 -6.56 -2.74
N LEU A 145 19.71 -5.72 -3.26
CA LEU A 145 20.95 -6.17 -3.89
C LEU A 145 21.78 -6.93 -2.86
N THR A 146 21.96 -8.23 -3.09
CA THR A 146 22.80 -9.11 -2.29
C THR A 146 23.81 -9.75 -3.22
N GLN A 147 25.08 -9.82 -2.81
CA GLN A 147 26.13 -10.44 -3.61
C GLN A 147 26.17 -11.94 -3.29
N ASP A 148 26.04 -12.80 -4.30
CA ASP A 148 26.24 -14.24 -4.13
C ASP A 148 27.72 -14.55 -3.85
N SER A 149 28.00 -15.74 -3.30
CA SER A 149 29.32 -16.35 -3.10
C SER A 149 30.22 -16.37 -4.35
N SER A 150 29.64 -16.14 -5.54
CA SER A 150 30.33 -15.99 -6.83
C SER A 150 30.71 -14.54 -7.18
N GLY A 151 30.41 -13.55 -6.32
CA GLY A 151 30.69 -12.13 -6.55
C GLY A 151 29.70 -11.41 -7.48
N ILE A 152 28.70 -12.11 -8.02
CA ILE A 152 27.68 -11.55 -8.91
C ILE A 152 26.55 -10.94 -8.06
N PRO A 153 26.15 -9.67 -8.31
CA PRO A 153 25.02 -9.05 -7.62
C PRO A 153 23.71 -9.71 -8.07
N GLN A 154 22.97 -10.29 -7.12
CA GLN A 154 21.63 -10.81 -7.33
C GLN A 154 20.63 -10.04 -6.47
N TYR A 155 19.49 -9.67 -7.05
CA TYR A 155 18.37 -9.15 -6.27
C TYR A 155 17.76 -10.30 -5.49
N LYS A 156 17.52 -10.12 -4.18
CA LYS A 156 16.80 -11.08 -3.34
C LYS A 156 15.63 -10.37 -2.69
N LEU A 157 14.42 -10.96 -2.77
CA LEU A 157 13.27 -10.46 -2.01
C LEU A 157 13.56 -10.52 -0.52
N THR A 158 13.35 -9.40 0.15
CA THR A 158 13.40 -9.27 1.59
C THR A 158 12.03 -8.86 2.08
N THR A 159 11.45 -9.71 2.91
CA THR A 159 10.19 -9.39 3.60
C THR A 159 10.43 -8.34 4.67
N ARG A 160 9.65 -7.26 4.65
CA ARG A 160 9.64 -6.23 5.68
C ARG A 160 8.34 -6.30 6.47
N ASN A 161 8.48 -6.46 7.78
CA ASN A 161 7.41 -6.22 8.73
C ASN A 161 7.62 -4.84 9.37
N GLY A 162 6.63 -3.97 9.28
CA GLY A 162 6.62 -2.67 9.92
C GLY A 162 5.58 -2.65 11.04
N LEU A 163 5.97 -2.14 12.21
CA LEU A 163 5.05 -1.77 13.29
C LEU A 163 5.19 -0.27 13.53
N GLY A 164 4.04 0.41 13.53
CA GLY A 164 3.92 1.84 13.78
C GLY A 164 2.97 2.10 14.93
N PHE A 165 3.19 3.20 15.64
CA PHE A 165 2.37 3.61 16.75
C PHE A 165 2.32 5.13 16.78
N ASN A 166 1.14 5.66 17.10
CA ASN A 166 0.90 7.08 17.24
C ASN A 166 -0.01 7.37 18.44
N ILE A 167 0.28 8.45 19.16
CA ILE A 167 -0.61 9.01 20.17
C ILE A 167 -0.81 10.48 19.85
N LEU A 168 -2.07 10.91 19.85
CA LEU A 168 -2.45 12.31 19.74
C LEU A 168 -3.32 12.72 20.92
N LEU A 169 -2.97 13.83 21.56
CA LEU A 169 -3.78 14.46 22.59
C LEU A 169 -4.34 15.76 22.05
N ARG A 170 -5.64 15.98 22.23
CA ARG A 170 -6.33 17.18 21.77
C ARG A 170 -7.11 17.82 22.92
N GLY A 171 -6.78 19.07 23.20
CA GLY A 171 -7.63 19.96 23.99
C GLY A 171 -8.71 20.59 23.11
N ARG A 172 -9.93 20.69 23.62
CA ARG A 172 -11.04 21.45 23.04
C ARG A 172 -11.30 22.64 23.97
N PHE A 173 -10.91 23.84 23.50
CA PHE A 173 -11.17 25.12 24.17
C PHE A 173 -12.53 25.67 23.74
#